data_AF-A0A6A5WSS8-F1
#
_entry.id   AF-A0A6A5WSS8-F1
#
_cell.length_a   1.000
_cell.length_b   1.000
_cell.length_c   1.000
_cell.angle_alpha   90.00
_cell.angle_beta   90.00
_cell.angle_gamma   90.00
#
_symmetry.space_group_name_H-M   'P 1'
#
loop_
_entity.id
_entity.type
_entity.pdbx_description
1 polymer ?
#
loop_
_entity_poly.entity_id
_entity_poly.type
_entity_poly.pdbx_seq_one_letter_code
_entity_poly.pdbx_strand_id
1 'polypeptide(L)'
;MEAFLRLGLETLRDDYFEATSTCCPICRETSIAPLTTDRTRRARETPDARVIKIKQCNHVYHRHCLVTWLETLGTSLDGTCPMDRQILYNASTPTIANGSSGRNDMRNLTAWLTRISDRYHQYPEGSAQRALADQELARHGVNMHQRTLREQ
;
A
#
# COMPACT_ATOMS: atom_id res chain seq x y z
N MET A 1 5.33 -2.08 6.39
CA MET A 1 4.13 -2.34 7.22
C MET A 1 4.43 -2.45 8.73
N GLU A 2 5.19 -3.44 9.20
CA GLU A 2 5.37 -3.68 10.65
C GLU A 2 5.95 -2.50 11.45
N ALA A 3 6.91 -1.78 10.86
CA ALA A 3 7.51 -0.60 11.50
C ALA A 3 6.45 0.49 11.80
N PHE A 4 5.51 0.69 10.86
CA PHE A 4 4.40 1.63 11.05
C PHE A 4 3.45 1.15 12.15
N LEU A 5 3.10 -0.14 12.18
CA LEU A 5 2.23 -0.70 13.21
C LEU A 5 2.80 -0.59 14.64
N ARG A 6 4.13 -0.49 14.78
CA ARG A 6 4.80 -0.28 16.09
C ARG A 6 4.92 1.18 16.51
N LEU A 7 5.21 2.08 15.57
CA LEU A 7 5.62 3.46 15.90
C LEU A 7 4.60 4.52 15.47
N GLY A 8 3.89 4.28 14.35
CA GLY A 8 2.95 5.22 13.74
C GLY A 8 1.56 5.23 14.35
N LEU A 9 1.31 4.32 15.29
CA LEU A 9 0.02 4.17 15.97
C LEU A 9 0.12 4.63 17.43
N GLU A 10 -0.97 5.20 17.91
CA GLU A 10 -1.23 5.52 19.31
C GLU A 10 -2.38 4.64 19.79
N THR A 11 -2.18 3.90 20.87
CA THR A 11 -3.23 3.07 21.47
C THR A 11 -4.14 3.95 22.32
N LEU A 12 -5.43 3.90 22.03
CA LEU A 12 -6.47 4.56 22.83
C LEU A 12 -7.15 3.56 23.76
N ARG A 13 -8.05 4.06 24.60
CA ARG A 13 -8.89 3.21 25.45
C ARG A 13 -9.87 2.40 24.60
N ASP A 14 -10.18 1.20 25.06
CA ASP A 14 -11.06 0.28 24.33
C ASP A 14 -12.52 0.79 24.26
N ASP A 15 -12.92 1.62 25.23
CA ASP A 15 -14.23 2.29 25.29
C ASP A 15 -14.27 3.62 24.53
N TYR A 16 -13.25 3.98 23.73
CA TYR A 16 -13.17 5.28 23.06
C TYR A 16 -14.41 5.58 22.20
N PHE A 17 -14.85 4.62 21.40
CA PHE A 17 -15.98 4.79 20.50
C PHE A 17 -17.30 4.95 21.25
N GLU A 18 -17.51 4.18 22.32
CA GLU A 18 -18.66 4.33 23.22
C GLU A 18 -18.64 5.68 23.94
N ALA A 19 -17.50 6.07 24.50
CA ALA A 19 -17.32 7.31 25.23
C ALA A 19 -17.47 8.56 24.35
N THR A 20 -17.10 8.47 23.07
CA THR A 20 -17.20 9.59 22.11
C THR A 20 -18.45 9.53 21.24
N SER A 21 -19.27 8.48 21.36
CA SER A 21 -20.41 8.23 20.46
C SER A 21 -20.01 8.23 18.98
N THR A 22 -18.78 7.79 18.68
CA THR A 22 -18.27 7.62 17.31
C THR A 22 -18.15 6.13 16.99
N CYS A 23 -18.10 5.76 15.70
CA CYS A 23 -17.95 4.37 15.28
C CYS A 23 -16.68 4.18 14.45
N CYS A 24 -16.15 2.95 14.43
CA CYS A 24 -15.06 2.61 13.53
C CYS A 24 -15.50 2.77 12.06
N PRO A 25 -14.76 3.52 11.21
CA PRO A 25 -15.18 3.78 9.82
C PRO A 25 -15.20 2.52 8.93
N ILE A 26 -14.46 1.48 9.32
CA ILE A 26 -14.29 0.25 8.54
C ILE A 26 -15.41 -0.74 8.84
N CYS A 27 -15.64 -1.08 10.12
CA CYS A 27 -16.68 -2.05 10.53
C CYS A 27 -18.00 -1.40 10.96
N ARG A 28 -18.02 -0.08 11.19
CA ARG A 28 -19.18 0.70 11.67
C ARG A 28 -19.69 0.31 13.06
N GLU A 29 -18.87 -0.38 13.84
CA GLU A 29 -19.18 -0.79 15.20
C GLU A 29 -18.47 0.12 16.22
N THR A 30 -19.08 0.26 17.40
CA THR A 30 -18.52 0.98 18.56
C THR A 30 -17.77 0.06 19.51
N SER A 31 -18.14 -1.22 19.53
CA SER A 31 -17.52 -2.23 20.38
C SER A 31 -16.49 -3.02 19.60
N ILE A 32 -15.43 -3.43 20.29
CA ILE A 32 -14.39 -4.32 19.75
C ILE A 32 -14.78 -5.80 19.95
N ALA A 33 -15.86 -6.05 20.69
CA ALA A 33 -16.38 -7.38 20.92
C ALA A 33 -16.93 -7.96 19.62
N PRO A 34 -16.55 -9.19 19.25
CA PRO A 34 -17.21 -9.87 18.15
C PRO A 34 -18.68 -10.05 18.54
N LEU A 35 -19.60 -9.51 17.74
CA LEU A 35 -21.04 -9.78 17.83
C LEU A 35 -21.31 -11.24 17.43
N THR A 36 -20.81 -12.19 18.22
CA THR A 36 -21.13 -13.60 18.07
C THR A 36 -22.27 -13.92 19.02
N THR A 37 -23.50 -13.76 18.54
CA THR A 37 -24.65 -14.53 19.05
C THR A 37 -24.59 -16.01 18.63
N ASP A 38 -23.49 -16.50 18.04
CA ASP A 38 -23.31 -17.92 17.74
C ASP A 38 -22.09 -18.51 18.48
N ARG A 39 -22.41 -19.39 19.43
CA ARG A 39 -21.55 -19.92 20.49
C ARG A 39 -20.75 -21.14 20.04
N THR A 40 -20.54 -21.31 18.73
CA THR A 40 -20.02 -22.56 18.17
C THR A 40 -19.07 -22.34 17.01
N ARG A 41 -17.90 -21.72 17.26
CA ARG A 41 -16.66 -22.07 16.55
C ARG A 41 -15.44 -21.46 17.23
N ARG A 42 -14.73 -22.33 17.95
CA ARG A 42 -13.31 -22.29 18.29
C ARG A 42 -12.82 -20.97 18.91
N ALA A 43 -12.44 -21.04 20.18
CA ALA A 43 -11.47 -20.14 20.79
C ALA A 43 -10.26 -19.98 19.86
N ARG A 44 -10.29 -18.93 19.03
CA ARG A 44 -9.21 -18.58 18.12
C ARG A 44 -8.92 -17.13 18.42
N GLU A 45 -7.82 -16.97 19.15
CA GLU A 45 -7.00 -15.76 19.30
C GLU A 45 -7.82 -14.49 19.41
N THR A 46 -7.91 -13.94 20.63
CA THR A 46 -8.45 -12.59 20.89
C THR A 46 -8.00 -11.65 19.77
N PRO A 47 -8.89 -11.32 18.80
CA PRO A 47 -8.51 -10.41 17.73
C PRO A 47 -8.04 -9.16 18.43
N ASP A 48 -6.91 -8.60 17.99
CA ASP A 48 -6.23 -7.55 18.72
C ASP A 48 -7.18 -6.36 18.96
N ALA A 49 -7.83 -6.38 20.13
CA ALA A 49 -9.07 -5.71 20.41
C ALA A 49 -8.77 -4.33 20.99
N ARG A 50 -7.89 -3.60 20.31
CA ARG A 50 -7.44 -2.28 20.74
C ARG A 50 -7.95 -1.23 19.78
N VAL A 51 -8.40 -0.11 20.33
CA VAL A 51 -8.63 1.09 19.53
C VAL A 51 -7.28 1.76 19.30
N ILE A 52 -7.00 2.09 18.04
CA ILE A 52 -5.77 2.77 17.64
C ILE A 52 -6.09 4.04 16.87
N LYS A 53 -5.23 5.03 17.06
CA LYS A 53 -5.23 6.29 16.34
C LYS A 53 -3.96 6.39 15.52
N ILE A 54 -4.11 6.77 14.25
CA ILE A 54 -2.97 7.03 13.38
C ILE A 54 -2.39 8.39 13.76
N LYS A 55 -1.10 8.46 14.14
CA LYS A 55 -0.48 9.72 14.58
C LYS A 55 -0.40 10.78 13.48
N GLN A 56 -0.29 10.36 12.22
CA GLN A 56 -0.08 11.26 11.07
C GLN A 56 -1.36 12.00 10.67
N CYS A 57 -2.52 11.32 10.66
CA CYS A 57 -3.80 11.89 10.22
C CYS A 57 -4.87 11.94 11.32
N ASN A 58 -4.56 11.47 12.52
CA ASN A 58 -5.45 11.43 13.69
C ASN A 58 -6.73 10.59 13.55
N HIS A 59 -6.82 9.79 12.49
CA HIS A 59 -7.94 8.90 12.25
C HIS A 59 -7.92 7.67 13.17
N VAL A 60 -9.09 7.29 13.68
CA VAL A 60 -9.25 6.27 14.73
C VAL A 60 -9.96 5.03 14.17
N TYR A 61 -9.43 3.85 14.50
CA TYR A 61 -9.91 2.55 14.02
C TYR A 61 -9.71 1.47 15.09
N HIS A 62 -10.40 0.34 14.96
CA HIS A 62 -9.95 -0.89 15.61
C HIS A 62 -8.64 -1.37 14.97
N ARG A 63 -7.71 -1.86 15.80
CA ARG A 63 -6.40 -2.34 15.32
C ARG A 63 -6.54 -3.44 14.28
N HIS A 64 -7.40 -4.42 14.54
CA HIS A 64 -7.67 -5.48 13.58
C HIS A 64 -8.21 -4.93 12.26
N CYS A 65 -9.17 -4.00 12.28
CA CYS A 65 -9.73 -3.41 11.06
C CYS A 65 -8.67 -2.68 10.22
N LEU A 66 -7.80 -1.89 10.84
CA LEU A 66 -6.73 -1.20 10.11
C LEU A 66 -5.69 -2.19 9.56
N VAL A 67 -5.31 -3.20 10.34
CA VAL A 67 -4.36 -4.22 9.90
C VAL A 67 -4.91 -4.99 8.70
N THR A 68 -6.15 -5.47 8.77
CA THR A 68 -6.80 -6.17 7.65
C THR A 68 -6.90 -5.27 6.42
N TRP A 69 -7.24 -3.99 6.59
CA TRP A 69 -7.23 -3.03 5.47
C TRP A 69 -5.85 -2.95 4.81
N LEU A 70 -4.80 -2.77 5.59
CA LEU A 70 -3.43 -2.68 5.08
C LEU A 70 -2.97 -3.99 4.41
N GLU A 71 -3.40 -5.14 4.91
CA GLU A 71 -3.16 -6.44 4.27
C GLU A 71 -3.85 -6.55 2.91
N THR A 72 -5.07 -6.02 2.76
CA THR A 72 -5.79 -6.04 1.47
C THR A 72 -5.14 -5.21 0.38
N LEU A 73 -4.35 -4.18 0.73
CA LEU A 73 -3.57 -3.41 -0.24
C LEU A 73 -2.38 -4.21 -0.79
N GLY A 74 -1.97 -5.28 -0.13
CA GLY A 74 -0.84 -6.12 -0.53
C GLY A 74 0.52 -5.51 -0.17
N THR A 75 1.57 -6.33 -0.28
CA THR A 75 2.93 -5.97 0.16
C THR A 75 3.66 -5.01 -0.79
N SER A 76 3.15 -4.84 -2.02
CA SER A 76 3.77 -4.04 -3.07
C SER A 76 3.21 -2.62 -3.18
N LEU A 77 2.14 -2.30 -2.43
CA LEU A 77 1.49 -0.99 -2.45
C LEU A 77 1.73 -0.24 -1.14
N ASP A 78 1.79 1.08 -1.25
CA ASP A 78 1.90 1.96 -0.09
C ASP A 78 0.68 1.79 0.82
N GLY A 79 0.93 1.71 2.12
CA GLY A 79 -0.14 1.65 3.10
C GLY A 79 -0.81 3.00 3.17
N THR A 80 -2.11 3.06 2.88
CA THR A 80 -2.88 4.31 2.91
C THR A 80 -4.00 4.27 3.95
N CYS A 81 -4.32 5.43 4.51
CA CYS A 81 -5.42 5.57 5.43
C CYS A 81 -6.77 5.48 4.69
N PRO A 82 -7.76 4.72 5.20
CA PRO A 82 -9.06 4.58 4.54
C PRO A 82 -9.88 5.87 4.40
N MET A 83 -9.71 6.83 5.32
CA MET A 83 -10.56 8.03 5.35
C MET A 83 -10.05 9.17 4.47
N ASP A 84 -8.75 9.42 4.45
CA ASP A 84 -8.14 10.55 3.72
C ASP A 84 -7.15 10.11 2.63
N ARG A 85 -6.89 8.81 2.49
CA ARG A 85 -5.91 8.22 1.58
C ARG A 85 -4.48 8.72 1.81
N GLN A 86 -4.19 9.28 2.98
CA GLN A 86 -2.84 9.70 3.33
C GLN A 86 -1.92 8.48 3.40
N ILE A 87 -0.72 8.62 2.85
CA ILE A 87 0.30 7.56 2.84
C ILE A 87 0.89 7.43 4.25
N LEU A 88 0.74 6.23 4.82
CA LEU A 88 1.17 5.86 6.17
C LEU A 88 2.59 5.26 6.17
N TYR A 89 2.87 4.44 5.16
CA TYR A 89 4.20 3.89 4.87
C TYR A 89 4.33 3.57 3.39
N ASN A 90 5.55 3.69 2.87
CA ASN A 90 5.87 3.28 1.51
C ASN A 90 6.25 1.79 1.48
N ALA A 91 5.75 1.04 0.50
CA ALA A 91 6.15 -0.35 0.30
C ALA A 91 7.55 -0.48 -0.34
N SER A 92 7.99 0.55 -1.06
CA SER A 92 9.18 0.49 -1.92
C SER A 92 10.51 0.85 -1.26
N THR A 93 10.55 1.17 0.04
CA THR A 93 11.80 1.59 0.70
C THR A 93 12.14 0.70 1.89
N PRO A 94 13.03 -0.30 1.74
CA PRO A 94 13.87 -0.65 2.87
C PRO A 94 14.77 0.57 3.17
N THR A 95 14.79 0.98 4.44
CA THR A 95 15.91 1.70 5.08
C THR A 95 15.91 3.24 5.05
N ILE A 96 15.67 3.79 6.26
CA ILE A 96 16.29 4.96 6.91
C ILE A 96 15.93 6.38 6.41
N ALA A 97 15.29 7.10 7.36
CA ALA A 97 15.41 8.53 7.66
C ALA A 97 14.67 9.58 6.82
N ASN A 98 13.81 10.28 7.59
CA ASN A 98 13.67 11.73 7.65
C ASN A 98 12.83 12.44 6.58
N GLY A 99 12.06 13.39 7.07
CA GLY A 99 10.89 13.91 6.39
C GLY A 99 11.17 14.94 5.31
N SER A 100 10.18 15.10 4.44
CA SER A 100 9.69 16.41 4.02
C SER A 100 8.48 16.22 3.10
N SER A 101 7.43 16.97 3.40
CA SER A 101 6.31 17.31 2.53
C SER A 101 6.72 17.55 1.06
N GLY A 102 5.90 17.07 0.12
CA GLY A 102 5.97 17.47 -1.28
C GLY A 102 5.16 16.51 -2.15
N ARG A 103 3.90 16.85 -2.46
CA ARG A 103 3.43 17.40 -3.75
C ARG A 103 3.53 16.41 -4.93
N ASN A 104 2.41 16.28 -5.64
CA ASN A 104 2.25 15.68 -6.97
C ASN A 104 3.53 15.71 -7.83
N ASP A 105 3.95 14.58 -8.39
CA ASP A 105 4.86 14.62 -9.53
C ASP A 105 4.52 13.55 -10.59
N MET A 106 3.86 14.04 -11.63
CA MET A 106 3.66 13.44 -12.96
C MET A 106 5.02 13.39 -13.70
N ARG A 107 6.01 12.69 -13.13
CA ARG A 107 7.40 12.63 -13.61
C ARG A 107 8.00 11.24 -13.61
N ASN A 108 7.23 10.22 -14.00
CA ASN A 108 7.74 8.84 -13.98
C ASN A 108 7.58 8.05 -15.27
N LEU A 109 7.41 8.73 -16.42
CA LEU A 109 7.57 8.10 -17.73
C LEU A 109 9.05 7.83 -18.03
N THR A 110 9.95 8.74 -17.67
CA THR A 110 11.39 8.59 -17.92
C THR A 110 12.01 7.47 -17.08
N ALA A 111 11.69 7.35 -15.80
CA ALA A 111 12.24 6.25 -14.99
C ALA A 111 11.62 4.89 -15.34
N TRP A 112 10.38 4.87 -15.86
CA TRP A 112 9.79 3.67 -16.44
C TRP A 112 10.51 3.26 -17.73
N LEU A 113 10.77 4.19 -18.65
CA LEU A 113 11.51 3.92 -19.89
C LEU A 113 12.94 3.43 -19.63
N THR A 114 13.65 4.00 -18.65
CA THR A 114 15.00 3.55 -18.27
C THR A 114 14.99 2.10 -17.77
N ARG A 115 13.98 1.71 -16.98
CA ARG A 115 13.84 0.33 -16.46
C ARG A 115 13.49 -0.69 -17.54
N ILE A 116 12.79 -0.27 -18.60
CA ILE A 116 12.49 -1.15 -19.75
C ILE A 116 13.73 -1.31 -20.64
N SER A 117 14.47 -0.23 -20.87
CA SER A 117 15.69 -0.27 -21.68
C SER A 117 16.75 -1.20 -21.09
N ASP A 118 16.92 -1.17 -19.77
CA ASP A 118 17.85 -2.03 -19.04
C ASP A 118 17.46 -3.51 -19.18
N ARG A 119 16.15 -3.80 -19.11
CA ARG A 119 15.61 -5.15 -19.26
C ARG A 119 15.72 -5.69 -20.69
N TYR A 120 15.61 -4.83 -21.70
CA TYR A 120 15.71 -5.23 -23.11
C TYR A 120 17.14 -5.68 -23.48
N HIS A 121 18.16 -5.07 -22.88
CA HIS A 121 19.57 -5.41 -23.10
C HIS A 121 19.99 -6.76 -22.54
N GLN A 122 19.16 -7.37 -21.68
CA GLN A 122 19.46 -8.64 -21.03
C GLN A 122 18.95 -9.86 -21.81
N TYR A 123 18.23 -9.67 -22.92
CA TYR A 123 17.68 -10.77 -23.72
C TYR A 123 18.45 -11.00 -25.02
N PRO A 124 18.95 -12.23 -25.27
CA PRO A 124 19.57 -12.57 -26.54
C PRO A 124 18.57 -12.47 -27.70
N GLU A 125 19.09 -12.10 -28.87
CA GLU A 125 18.31 -11.93 -30.10
C GLU A 125 17.59 -13.24 -30.47
N GLY A 126 16.30 -13.14 -30.84
CA GLY A 126 15.45 -14.29 -31.18
C GLY A 126 14.71 -14.94 -30.03
N SER A 127 14.80 -14.43 -28.79
CA SER A 127 14.02 -14.94 -27.66
C SER A 127 12.55 -14.50 -27.71
N ALA A 128 11.64 -15.41 -27.34
CA ALA A 128 10.20 -15.14 -27.25
C ALA A 128 9.86 -13.98 -26.29
N GLN A 129 10.70 -13.75 -25.28
CA GLN A 129 10.55 -12.62 -24.35
C GLN A 129 10.79 -11.26 -25.01
N ARG A 130 11.61 -11.18 -26.07
CA ARG A 130 11.85 -9.94 -26.80
C ARG A 130 10.67 -9.54 -27.68
N ALA A 131 10.00 -10.53 -28.28
CA ALA A 131 8.75 -10.32 -29.02
C ALA A 131 7.60 -9.83 -28.12
N LEU A 132 7.53 -10.30 -26.87
CA LEU A 132 6.55 -9.80 -25.90
C LEU A 132 6.85 -8.36 -25.46
N ALA A 133 8.12 -8.02 -25.26
CA ALA A 133 8.52 -6.65 -24.93
C ALA A 133 8.21 -5.67 -26.08
N ASP A 134 8.42 -6.08 -27.34
CA ASP A 134 8.05 -5.28 -28.52
C ASP A 134 6.53 -5.09 -28.63
N GLN A 135 5.74 -6.11 -28.30
CA GLN A 135 4.27 -6.01 -28.27
C GLN A 135 3.78 -5.05 -27.17
N GLU A 136 4.47 -5.01 -26.02
CA GLU A 136 4.15 -4.08 -24.93
C GLU A 136 4.53 -2.63 -25.27
N LEU A 137 5.67 -2.41 -25.93
CA LEU A 137 6.07 -1.10 -26.45
C LEU A 137 5.11 -0.57 -27.53
N ALA A 138 4.64 -1.44 -28.42
CA ALA A 138 3.65 -1.10 -29.45
C ALA A 138 2.30 -0.69 -28.84
N ARG A 139 1.87 -1.34 -27.75
CA ARG A 139 0.65 -0.96 -27.01
C ARG A 139 0.71 0.43 -26.40
N HIS A 140 1.92 0.90 -26.06
CA HIS A 140 2.16 2.24 -25.53
C HIS A 140 2.53 3.27 -26.59
N GLY A 141 2.48 2.91 -27.89
CA GLY A 141 2.81 3.81 -29.00
C GLY A 141 4.29 4.20 -29.06
N VAL A 142 5.17 3.45 -28.39
CA VAL A 142 6.61 3.73 -28.32
C VAL A 142 7.31 2.90 -29.38
N ASN A 143 7.73 3.54 -30.48
CA ASN A 143 8.48 2.88 -31.54
C ASN A 143 10.00 3.03 -31.30
N MET A 144 10.65 1.97 -30.83
CA MET A 144 12.12 1.93 -30.65
C MET A 144 12.88 1.62 -31.95
N HIS A 145 12.18 1.24 -33.03
CA HIS A 145 12.79 0.81 -34.29
C HIS A 145 13.36 1.95 -35.16
N GLN A 146 13.41 3.19 -34.65
CA GLN A 146 13.99 4.34 -35.35
C GLN A 146 15.35 4.81 -34.82
N ARG A 147 15.93 4.19 -33.77
CA ARG A 147 17.24 4.61 -33.25
C ARG A 147 18.45 3.96 -33.91
N THR A 148 18.28 2.91 -34.71
CA THR A 148 19.39 2.20 -35.36
C THR A 148 19.72 2.67 -36.79
N LEU A 149 19.21 3.83 -37.23
CA LEU A 149 19.53 4.41 -38.55
C LEU A 149 20.16 5.82 -38.48
N ARG A 150 20.76 6.20 -37.35
CA ARG A 150 21.50 7.48 -37.21
C ARG A 150 22.97 7.35 -36.84
N GLU A 151 23.55 6.18 -37.08
CA GLU A 151 24.99 5.94 -36.94
C GLU A 151 25.56 5.24 -38.19
N GLN A 152 25.27 5.79 -39.36
CA GLN A 152 26.08 5.62 -40.58
C GLN A 152 26.33 7.00 -41.18
#